data_AF-A0A1V9FX00-F1
#
_entry.id   AF-A0A1V9FX00-F1
#
_cell.length_a   1.000
_cell.length_b   1.000
_cell.length_c   1.000
_cell.angle_alpha   90.00
_cell.angle_beta   90.00
_cell.angle_gamma   90.00
#
_symmetry.space_group_name_H-M   'P 1'
#
loop_
_entity.id
_entity.type
_entity.pdbx_description
1 polymer ?
#
loop_
_entity_poly.entity_id
_entity_poly.type
_entity_poly.pdbx_seq_one_letter_code
_entity_poly.pdbx_strand_id
1 'polypeptide(L)'
;MVQPLNDSASKVNFTGKTVNNHPELRNTPLRLNEQERNNPNLVLLEFFLCYHLNDVREIIYGWMVTVVSSPASISADPHERNNHIFFYEKIEQLVEACWLLQTKDQ
;
A
#
# COMPACT_ATOMS: atom_id res chain seq x y z
N MET A 1 2.80 25.75 -11.60
CA MET A 1 1.61 24.93 -11.90
C MET A 1 2.09 23.48 -11.94
N VAL A 2 1.90 22.73 -10.86
CA VAL A 2 2.38 21.33 -10.78
C VAL A 2 1.37 20.48 -11.53
N GLN A 3 1.81 19.85 -12.63
CA GLN A 3 0.97 18.90 -13.35
C GLN A 3 0.65 17.72 -12.42
N PRO A 4 -0.59 17.22 -12.38
CA PRO A 4 -0.90 16.05 -11.57
C PRO A 4 -0.12 14.84 -12.11
N LEU A 5 0.54 14.10 -11.21
CA LEU A 5 1.06 12.79 -11.53
C LEU A 5 -0.13 11.89 -11.91
N ASN A 6 -0.13 11.44 -13.16
CA ASN A 6 -0.84 10.27 -13.67
C ASN A 6 -2.33 10.46 -14.03
N ASP A 7 -2.61 10.59 -15.33
CA ASP A 7 -3.97 10.46 -15.91
C ASP A 7 -4.57 9.05 -15.66
N SER A 8 -3.76 8.04 -15.30
CA SER A 8 -4.25 6.70 -14.94
C SER A 8 -4.94 6.65 -13.58
N ALA A 9 -4.73 7.65 -12.71
CA ALA A 9 -5.43 7.76 -11.43
C ALA A 9 -6.94 7.98 -11.59
N SER A 10 -7.39 8.41 -12.76
CA SER A 10 -8.80 8.70 -13.06
C SER A 10 -9.72 7.46 -13.14
N LYS A 11 -9.17 6.23 -13.08
CA LYS A 11 -9.97 4.99 -13.18
C LYS A 11 -10.22 4.27 -11.85
N VAL A 12 -9.59 4.66 -10.75
CA VAL A 12 -9.76 3.98 -9.44
C VAL A 12 -10.48 4.92 -8.48
N ASN A 13 -11.81 4.81 -8.42
CA ASN A 13 -12.57 5.43 -7.34
C ASN A 13 -12.04 4.87 -6.01
N PHE A 14 -11.60 5.72 -5.09
CA PHE A 14 -11.18 5.29 -3.76
C PHE A 14 -12.38 4.71 -2.99
N THR A 15 -12.59 3.41 -3.12
CA THR A 15 -13.49 2.64 -2.29
C THR A 15 -12.74 2.34 -0.99
N GLY A 16 -12.80 3.26 -0.03
CA GLY A 16 -12.18 3.10 1.28
C GLY A 16 -12.84 1.97 2.09
N LYS A 17 -13.23 2.26 3.34
CA LYS A 17 -13.82 1.27 4.26
C LYS A 17 -15.18 0.70 3.82
N THR A 18 -15.80 1.20 2.76
CA THR A 18 -17.14 0.78 2.30
C THR A 18 -17.20 -0.70 1.90
N VAL A 19 -16.08 -1.29 1.48
CA VAL A 19 -16.02 -2.69 1.05
C VAL A 19 -16.06 -3.68 2.22
N ASN A 20 -15.74 -3.24 3.45
CA ASN A 20 -15.82 -4.10 4.64
C ASN A 20 -17.27 -4.53 4.97
N ASN A 21 -18.25 -3.82 4.42
CA ASN A 21 -19.68 -4.09 4.57
C ASN A 21 -20.21 -5.13 3.55
N HIS A 22 -19.36 -5.60 2.65
CA HIS A 22 -19.66 -6.60 1.63
C HIS A 22 -18.84 -7.87 1.89
N PRO A 23 -19.38 -8.86 2.63
CA PRO A 23 -18.66 -10.07 3.03
C PRO A 23 -18.02 -10.82 1.85
N GLU A 24 -18.68 -10.83 0.70
CA GLU A 24 -18.24 -11.44 -0.56
C GLU A 24 -17.01 -10.76 -1.16
N LEU A 25 -16.75 -9.51 -0.81
CA LEU A 25 -15.63 -8.72 -1.32
C LEU A 25 -14.41 -8.69 -0.37
N ARG A 26 -14.50 -9.33 0.80
CA ARG A 26 -13.43 -9.29 1.83
C ARG A 26 -12.12 -9.94 1.38
N ASN A 27 -12.20 -10.95 0.51
CA ASN A 27 -11.05 -11.76 0.09
C ASN A 27 -10.80 -11.70 -1.42
N THR A 28 -11.21 -10.62 -2.10
CA THR A 28 -11.00 -10.47 -3.54
C THR A 28 -10.27 -9.17 -3.89
N PRO A 29 -9.40 -9.14 -4.93
CA PRO A 29 -8.73 -7.91 -5.35
C PRO A 29 -9.72 -6.86 -5.87
N LEU A 30 -9.77 -5.71 -5.19
CA LEU A 30 -10.76 -4.66 -5.47
C LEU A 30 -10.27 -3.63 -6.50
N ARG A 31 -8.97 -3.35 -6.49
CA ARG A 31 -8.36 -2.28 -7.31
C ARG A 31 -7.77 -2.79 -8.62
N LEU A 32 -7.53 -4.10 -8.73
CA LEU A 32 -6.92 -4.69 -9.90
C LEU A 32 -7.94 -4.88 -11.01
N ASN A 33 -7.62 -4.37 -12.20
CA ASN A 33 -8.37 -4.63 -13.43
C ASN A 33 -8.13 -6.09 -13.92
N GLU A 34 -8.85 -6.51 -14.97
CA GLU A 34 -8.76 -7.89 -15.47
C GLU A 34 -7.34 -8.29 -15.92
N GLN A 35 -6.62 -7.37 -16.57
CA GLN A 35 -5.26 -7.62 -17.04
C GLN A 35 -4.29 -7.80 -15.86
N GLU A 36 -4.38 -6.94 -14.85
CA GLU A 36 -3.57 -7.01 -13.63
C GLU A 36 -3.90 -8.25 -12.78
N ARG A 37 -5.16 -8.72 -12.78
CA ARG A 37 -5.54 -9.97 -12.11
C ARG A 37 -4.92 -11.18 -12.80
N ASN A 38 -4.87 -11.16 -14.13
CA ASN A 38 -4.24 -12.23 -14.93
C ASN A 38 -2.71 -12.17 -14.87
N ASN A 39 -2.13 -10.98 -14.68
CA ASN A 39 -0.70 -10.79 -14.55
C ASN A 39 -0.36 -9.73 -13.46
N PRO A 40 -0.26 -10.15 -12.18
CA PRO A 40 0.02 -9.24 -11.07
C PRO A 40 1.38 -8.53 -11.15
N ASN A 41 2.34 -9.07 -11.92
CA ASN A 41 3.65 -8.42 -12.13
C ASN A 41 3.52 -7.06 -12.84
N LEU A 42 2.44 -6.82 -13.59
CA LEU A 42 2.18 -5.51 -14.18
C LEU A 42 2.05 -4.41 -13.12
N VAL A 43 1.44 -4.74 -11.97
CA VAL A 43 1.27 -3.81 -10.84
C VAL A 43 2.61 -3.52 -10.19
N LEU A 44 3.45 -4.55 -10.02
CA LEU A 44 4.79 -4.38 -9.44
C LEU A 44 5.67 -3.51 -10.34
N LEU A 45 5.63 -3.77 -11.66
CA LEU A 45 6.33 -2.99 -12.66
C LEU A 45 5.91 -1.52 -12.61
N GLU A 46 4.61 -1.24 -12.70
CA GLU A 46 4.10 0.13 -12.66
C GLU A 46 4.47 0.83 -11.34
N PHE A 47 4.31 0.14 -10.21
CA PHE A 47 4.62 0.69 -8.90
C PHE A 47 6.10 1.09 -8.77
N PHE A 48 7.03 0.20 -9.13
CA PHE A 48 8.47 0.48 -9.02
C PHE A 48 9.03 1.35 -10.14
N LEU A 49 8.26 1.61 -11.20
CA LEU A 49 8.55 2.69 -12.16
C LEU A 49 8.23 4.07 -11.57
N CYS A 50 7.22 4.17 -10.71
CA CYS A 50 6.80 5.43 -10.10
C CYS A 50 7.50 5.74 -8.77
N TYR A 51 7.87 4.72 -8.00
CA TYR A 51 8.42 4.88 -6.66
C TYR A 51 9.70 4.09 -6.47
N HIS A 52 10.79 4.78 -6.09
CA HIS A 52 12.00 4.09 -5.67
C HIS A 52 11.80 3.44 -4.30
N LEU A 53 12.47 2.31 -4.07
CA LEU A 53 12.34 1.55 -2.82
C LEU A 53 12.63 2.42 -1.59
N ASN A 54 13.61 3.32 -1.67
CA ASN A 54 13.93 4.22 -0.57
C ASN A 54 12.79 5.21 -0.26
N ASP A 55 12.17 5.79 -1.29
CA ASP A 55 11.07 6.73 -1.13
C ASP A 55 9.86 6.06 -0.46
N VAL A 56 9.58 4.81 -0.83
CA VAL A 56 8.50 4.02 -0.23
C VAL A 56 8.76 3.77 1.26
N ARG A 57 10.00 3.44 1.66
CA ARG A 57 10.36 3.29 3.08
C ARG A 57 10.14 4.58 3.86
N GLU A 58 10.59 5.71 3.34
CA GLU A 58 10.38 7.02 3.98
C GLU A 58 8.89 7.36 4.15
N ILE A 59 8.07 7.07 3.13
CA ILE A 59 6.61 7.28 3.19
C ILE A 59 5.98 6.40 4.28
N ILE A 60 6.30 5.11 4.28
CA ILE A 60 5.73 4.14 5.24
C ILE A 60 6.20 4.46 6.67
N TYR A 61 7.45 4.88 6.85
CA TYR A 61 7.96 5.37 8.14
C TYR A 61 7.19 6.61 8.61
N GLY A 62 6.96 7.58 7.73
CA GLY A 62 6.15 8.76 8.04
C GLY A 62 4.72 8.42 8.47
N TRP A 63 4.10 7.42 7.83
CA TRP A 63 2.78 6.91 8.24
C TRP A 63 2.83 6.26 9.63
N MET A 64 3.83 5.42 9.90
CA MET A 64 3.99 4.77 11.20
C MET A 64 4.20 5.79 12.31
N VAL A 65 5.10 6.76 12.13
CA VAL A 65 5.35 7.83 13.11
C VAL A 65 4.06 8.57 13.42
N THR A 66 3.32 8.98 12.38
CA THR A 66 2.04 9.70 12.54
C THR A 66 1.03 8.87 13.34
N VAL A 67 0.94 7.56 13.05
CA VAL A 67 0.07 6.65 13.78
C VAL A 67 0.52 6.52 15.24
N VAL A 68 1.79 6.35 15.56
CA VAL A 68 2.19 6.14 16.97
C VAL A 68 2.28 7.42 17.80
N SER A 69 2.40 8.60 17.18
CA SER A 69 2.61 9.88 17.88
C SER A 69 1.35 10.75 17.96
N SER A 70 0.30 10.47 17.19
CA SER A 70 -0.89 11.32 17.17
C SER A 70 -1.70 11.21 18.48
N PRO A 71 -2.08 12.34 19.12
CA PRO A 71 -2.91 12.33 20.33
C PRO A 71 -4.29 11.67 20.15
N ALA A 72 -4.83 11.68 18.92
CA ALA A 72 -6.11 11.05 18.56
C ALA A 72 -5.90 9.73 17.81
N SER A 73 -4.77 9.07 18.03
CA SER A 73 -4.43 7.85 17.30
C SER A 73 -5.25 6.64 17.72
N ILE A 74 -5.47 5.76 16.74
CA ILE A 74 -5.90 4.37 16.93
C ILE A 74 -4.88 3.52 17.73
N SER A 75 -3.65 4.00 17.92
CA SER A 75 -2.57 3.35 18.67
C SER A 75 -2.37 3.93 20.08
N ALA A 76 -3.42 4.49 20.68
CA ALA A 76 -3.37 5.06 22.01
C ALA A 76 -2.96 4.01 23.07
N ASP A 77 -3.56 2.82 22.99
CA ASP A 77 -3.25 1.68 23.84
C ASP A 77 -1.87 1.06 23.49
N PRO A 78 -1.04 0.67 24.49
CA PRO A 78 0.27 0.06 24.22
C PRO A 78 0.25 -1.22 23.38
N HIS A 79 -0.75 -2.09 23.53
CA HIS A 79 -0.86 -3.31 22.72
C HIS A 79 -1.22 -2.96 21.28
N GLU A 80 -2.18 -2.06 21.08
CA GLU A 80 -2.51 -1.56 19.74
C GLU A 80 -1.29 -0.90 19.10
N ARG A 81 -0.54 -0.07 19.83
CA ARG A 81 0.70 0.53 19.30
C ARG A 81 1.71 -0.50 18.84
N ASN A 82 1.92 -1.55 19.63
CA ASN A 82 2.80 -2.65 19.25
C ASN A 82 2.31 -3.37 17.99
N ASN A 83 1.00 -3.60 17.85
CA ASN A 83 0.40 -4.19 16.65
C ASN A 83 0.66 -3.34 15.40
N HIS A 84 0.54 -2.01 15.51
CA HIS A 84 0.79 -1.10 14.39
C HIS A 84 2.27 -1.04 13.99
N ILE A 85 3.19 -1.08 14.97
CA ILE A 85 4.63 -1.18 14.72
C ILE A 85 4.96 -2.49 14.00
N PHE A 86 4.44 -3.62 14.49
CA PHE A 86 4.65 -4.92 13.85
C PHE A 86 4.08 -4.96 12.42
N PHE A 87 2.90 -4.38 12.21
CA PHE A 87 2.30 -4.28 10.88
C PHE A 87 3.15 -3.43 9.92
N TYR A 88 3.71 -2.31 10.40
CA TYR A 88 4.68 -1.50 9.65
C TYR A 88 5.88 -2.34 9.19
N GLU A 89 6.51 -3.09 10.09
CA GLU A 89 7.66 -3.94 9.76
C GLU A 89 7.31 -4.98 8.68
N LYS A 90 6.09 -5.53 8.75
CA LYS A 90 5.60 -6.50 7.76
C LYS A 90 5.29 -5.89 6.41
N ILE A 91 4.80 -4.65 6.37
CA ILE A 91 4.64 -3.92 5.11
C ILE A 91 6.01 -3.66 4.47
N GLU A 92 7.00 -3.20 5.22
CA GLU A 92 8.34 -2.97 4.66
C GLU A 92 8.93 -4.26 4.08
N GLN A 93 8.88 -5.37 4.81
CA GLN A 93 9.31 -6.69 4.32
C GLN A 93 8.56 -7.11 3.05
N LEU A 94 7.25 -6.87 2.99
CA LEU A 94 6.44 -7.18 1.82
C LEU A 94 6.87 -6.35 0.60
N VAL A 95 7.07 -5.04 0.77
CA VAL A 95 7.51 -4.14 -0.31
C VAL A 95 8.89 -4.56 -0.82
N GLU A 96 9.83 -4.91 0.06
CA GLU A 96 11.14 -5.42 -0.33
C GLU A 96 11.06 -6.74 -1.10
N ALA A 97 10.20 -7.66 -0.66
CA ALA A 97 9.95 -8.90 -1.38
C ALA A 97 9.35 -8.64 -2.77
N CYS A 98 8.39 -7.71 -2.88
CA CYS A 98 7.82 -7.28 -4.15
C CYS A 98 8.87 -6.67 -5.08
N TRP A 99 9.79 -5.86 -4.55
CA TRP A 99 10.90 -5.30 -5.32
C TRP A 99 11.81 -6.41 -5.86
N LEU A 100 12.15 -7.39 -5.02
CA LEU A 100 12.95 -8.53 -5.46
C LEU A 100 12.25 -9.33 -6.56
N LEU A 101 10.96 -9.61 -6.44
CA LEU A 101 10.18 -10.29 -7.50
C LEU A 101 10.26 -9.52 -8.81
N GLN A 102 10.07 -8.20 -8.77
CA GLN A 102 10.16 -7.35 -9.95
C GLN A 102 11.55 -7.35 -10.60
N THR A 103 12.63 -7.39 -9.80
CA THR A 103 14.00 -7.38 -10.30
C THR A 103 14.52 -8.74 -10.76
N LYS A 104 13.93 -9.85 -10.29
CA LYS A 104 14.34 -11.21 -10.66
C LYS A 104 13.70 -11.72 -11.95
N ASP A 105 12.57 -11.13 -12.34
CA ASP A 105 11.85 -11.45 -13.57
C ASP A 105 12.35 -10.65 -14.80
N GLN A 106 13.45 -9.88 -14.65
CA GLN A 106 14.19 -9.21 -15.73
C GLN A 106 15.48 -9.95 -16.07
#